data_AF-A0A3D2XIC3-F1
#
_entry.id   AF-A0A3D2XIC3-F1
#
_cell.length_a   1.000
_cell.length_b   1.000
_cell.length_c   1.000
_cell.angle_alpha   90.00
_cell.angle_beta   90.00
_cell.angle_gamma   90.00
#
_symmetry.space_group_name_H-M   'P 1'
#
loop_
_entity.id
_entity.type
_entity.pdbx_description
1 polymer ?
#
loop_
_entity_poly.entity_id
_entity_poly.type
_entity_poly.pdbx_seq_one_letter_code
_entity_poly.pdbx_strand_id
1 'polypeptide(L)'
;MSAPRYLLLSVYDSVKNSKRNVRNDYIFSTDGPNITDFGGFAFYKTTQGYNRVTSYTFNMSRYVQGIISRKDTSHLLQLSAPGNDSIYYTNPYPNPNTQLLYYLNPTIGNDPANGRVRLGGGTHSRFRMRMRIIFSRI
;
A
#
# COMPACT_ATOMS: atom_id res chain seq x y z
N MET A 1 -11.86 -9.41 -17.73
CA MET A 1 -10.66 -8.98 -17.01
C MET A 1 -10.87 -9.22 -15.53
N SER A 2 -9.96 -9.95 -14.87
CA SER A 2 -9.98 -10.11 -13.41
C SER A 2 -9.45 -8.85 -12.74
N ALA A 3 -9.87 -8.59 -11.49
CA ALA A 3 -9.19 -7.61 -10.65
C ALA A 3 -7.77 -8.12 -10.32
N PRO A 4 -6.79 -7.22 -10.08
CA PRO A 4 -5.47 -7.63 -9.58
C PRO A 4 -5.58 -8.48 -8.32
N ARG A 5 -4.65 -9.42 -8.11
CA ARG A 5 -4.57 -10.17 -6.85
C ARG A 5 -4.03 -9.28 -5.73
N TYR A 6 -3.15 -8.35 -6.08
CA TYR A 6 -2.43 -7.52 -5.13
C TYR A 6 -2.35 -6.07 -5.62
N LEU A 7 -2.62 -5.13 -4.72
CA LEU A 7 -2.32 -3.72 -4.89
C LEU A 7 -1.23 -3.32 -3.92
N LEU A 8 -0.24 -2.60 -4.43
CA LEU A 8 0.82 -2.00 -3.64
C LEU A 8 0.47 -0.56 -3.32
N LEU A 9 0.37 -0.24 -2.04
CA LEU A 9 0.40 1.12 -1.54
C LEU A 9 1.84 1.51 -1.25
N SER A 10 2.31 2.56 -1.93
CA SER A 10 3.69 3.05 -1.84
C SER A 10 3.70 4.56 -1.68
N VAL A 11 4.83 5.09 -1.22
CA VAL A 11 5.11 6.52 -1.23
C VAL A 11 5.69 6.90 -2.58
N TYR A 12 5.15 7.95 -3.20
CA TYR A 12 5.72 8.54 -4.41
C TYR A 12 6.77 9.60 -4.03
N ASP A 13 8.00 9.39 -4.49
CA ASP A 13 9.08 10.38 -4.43
C ASP A 13 9.10 11.18 -5.73
N SER A 14 8.59 12.41 -5.70
CA SER A 14 8.56 13.29 -6.88
C SER A 14 9.95 13.78 -7.29
N VAL A 15 10.94 13.78 -6.40
CA VAL A 15 12.30 14.23 -6.70
C VAL A 15 13.06 13.16 -7.47
N LYS A 16 12.96 11.90 -7.01
CA LYS A 16 13.61 10.75 -7.66
C LYS A 16 12.74 10.08 -8.72
N ASN A 17 11.49 10.55 -8.89
CA ASN A 17 10.46 9.91 -9.69
C ASN A 17 10.36 8.39 -9.44
N SER A 18 10.34 8.01 -8.17
CA SER A 18 10.44 6.61 -7.75
C SER A 18 9.45 6.25 -6.64
N LYS A 19 9.20 4.94 -6.49
CA LYS A 19 8.35 4.40 -5.42
C LYS A 19 9.20 4.04 -4.22
N ARG A 20 8.71 4.41 -3.04
CA ARG A 20 9.29 4.04 -1.74
C ARG A 20 8.27 3.29 -0.90
N ASN A 21 8.75 2.48 0.04
CA ASN A 21 7.87 1.82 0.99
C ASN A 21 7.15 2.82 1.90
N VAL A 22 5.94 2.45 2.35
CA VAL A 22 5.30 3.14 3.47
C VAL A 22 6.11 2.80 4.72
N ARG A 23 6.93 3.74 5.17
CA ARG A 23 7.89 3.51 6.24
C ARG A 23 7.19 3.01 7.52
N ASN A 24 7.84 2.08 8.22
CA ASN A 24 7.40 1.41 9.44
C ASN A 24 6.24 0.41 9.27
N ASP A 25 5.38 0.52 8.25
CA ASP A 25 4.28 -0.42 8.03
C ASP A 25 4.58 -1.47 6.95
N TYR A 26 5.23 -1.07 5.85
CA TYR A 26 5.67 -1.99 4.80
C TYR A 26 7.12 -2.40 5.04
N ILE A 27 7.31 -3.63 5.50
CA ILE A 27 8.57 -4.23 5.95
C ILE A 27 8.95 -5.37 5.02
N PHE A 28 10.20 -5.37 4.55
CA PHE A 28 10.80 -6.52 3.88
C PHE A 28 11.59 -7.36 4.89
N SER A 29 11.34 -8.66 4.88
CA SER A 29 12.10 -9.68 5.62
C SER A 29 12.81 -10.62 4.64
N THR A 30 13.51 -11.62 5.17
CA THR A 30 14.10 -12.71 4.37
C THR A 30 13.06 -13.46 3.53
N ASP A 31 11.82 -13.56 4.02
CA ASP A 31 10.73 -14.27 3.34
C ASP A 31 9.93 -13.36 2.39
N GLY A 32 10.38 -12.12 2.21
CA GLY A 32 9.71 -11.11 1.40
C GLY A 32 8.93 -10.09 2.23
N PRO A 33 8.03 -9.33 1.59
CA PRO A 33 7.30 -8.25 2.24
C PRO A 33 6.19 -8.76 3.16
N ASN A 34 5.90 -8.03 4.24
CA ASN A 34 4.87 -8.33 5.23
C ASN A 34 3.42 -8.06 4.72
N ILE A 35 3.10 -8.54 3.53
CA ILE A 35 1.83 -8.32 2.82
C ILE A 35 0.59 -8.83 3.56
N THR A 36 0.74 -9.79 4.48
CA THR A 36 -0.35 -10.25 5.35
C THR A 36 -0.75 -9.17 6.37
N ASP A 37 0.23 -8.50 6.98
CA ASP A 37 0.00 -7.48 8.01
C ASP A 37 -0.26 -6.10 7.40
N PHE A 38 0.52 -5.74 6.38
CA PHE A 38 0.37 -4.49 5.66
C PHE A 38 -0.90 -4.48 4.81
N GLY A 39 -1.28 -5.64 4.27
CA GLY A 39 -2.43 -5.81 3.39
C GLY A 39 -2.08 -5.59 1.91
N GLY A 40 -3.10 -5.21 1.13
CA GLY A 40 -3.01 -5.05 -0.33
C GLY A 40 -3.48 -6.26 -1.13
N PHE A 41 -3.77 -7.40 -0.51
CA PHE A 41 -4.41 -8.53 -1.20
C PHE A 41 -5.90 -8.30 -1.44
N ALA A 42 -6.36 -8.81 -2.59
CA ALA A 42 -7.76 -8.84 -2.96
C ALA A 42 -8.55 -9.76 -2.02
N PHE A 43 -9.63 -9.24 -1.45
CA PHE A 43 -10.66 -10.03 -0.81
C PHE A 43 -12.04 -9.61 -1.33
N TYR A 44 -13.03 -10.47 -1.17
CA TYR A 44 -14.39 -10.17 -1.58
C TYR A 44 -15.23 -9.71 -0.40
N LYS A 45 -16.00 -8.65 -0.61
CA LYS A 45 -17.05 -8.24 0.33
C LYS A 45 -18.34 -7.93 -0.41
N THR A 46 -19.43 -8.06 0.31
CA THR A 46 -20.73 -7.54 -0.11
C THR A 46 -20.79 -6.05 0.22
N THR A 47 -21.33 -5.24 -0.68
CA THR A 47 -21.60 -3.80 -0.46
C THR A 47 -22.97 -3.50 -1.04
N GLN A 48 -23.66 -2.47 -0.55
CA GLN A 48 -25.05 -2.15 -0.88
C GLN A 48 -25.38 -2.35 -2.38
N GLY A 49 -26.14 -3.40 -2.69
CA GLY A 49 -26.56 -3.76 -4.06
C GLY A 49 -25.57 -4.63 -4.86
N TYR A 50 -24.46 -5.09 -4.28
CA TYR A 50 -23.41 -5.88 -4.94
C TYR A 50 -22.92 -7.03 -4.04
N ASN A 51 -23.12 -8.26 -4.51
CA ASN A 51 -22.79 -9.48 -3.74
C ASN A 51 -21.30 -9.84 -3.74
N ARG A 52 -20.51 -9.34 -4.69
CA ARG A 52 -19.08 -9.67 -4.79
C ARG A 52 -18.26 -8.51 -5.33
N VAL A 53 -17.76 -7.68 -4.42
CA VAL A 53 -16.88 -6.54 -4.74
C VAL A 53 -15.46 -6.87 -4.28
N THR A 54 -14.52 -6.90 -5.23
CA THR A 54 -13.09 -7.00 -4.89
C THR A 54 -12.67 -5.75 -4.12
N SER A 55 -12.12 -5.96 -2.93
CA SER A 55 -11.69 -4.93 -2.00
C SER A 55 -10.27 -5.18 -1.55
N TYR A 56 -9.62 -4.09 -1.14
CA TYR A 56 -8.24 -4.09 -0.64
C TYR A 56 -8.19 -3.23 0.60
N THR A 57 -7.42 -3.66 1.59
CA THR A 57 -7.19 -2.93 2.84
C THR A 57 -5.70 -2.79 3.07
N PHE A 58 -5.30 -1.66 3.65
CA PHE A 58 -3.92 -1.36 4.00
C PHE A 58 -3.84 -0.93 5.46
N ASN A 59 -2.86 -1.44 6.18
CA ASN A 59 -2.53 -0.99 7.52
C ASN A 59 -1.47 0.12 7.45
N MET A 60 -1.80 1.30 7.98
CA MET A 60 -0.94 2.49 7.96
C MET A 60 -0.73 3.06 9.37
N SER A 61 -0.96 2.24 10.41
CA SER A 61 -0.96 2.72 11.79
C SER A 61 0.40 3.27 12.21
N ARG A 62 1.52 2.60 11.87
CA ARG A 62 2.85 3.05 12.30
C ARG A 62 3.34 4.26 11.51
N TYR A 63 2.92 4.39 10.26
CA TYR A 63 3.16 5.54 9.41
C TYR A 63 2.48 6.79 9.99
N VAL A 64 1.18 6.68 10.29
CA VAL A 64 0.42 7.76 10.93
C VAL A 64 0.96 8.07 12.32
N GLN A 65 1.31 7.06 13.11
CA GLN A 65 1.93 7.25 14.42
C GLN A 65 3.23 8.05 14.32
N GLY A 66 4.11 7.73 13.37
CA GLY A 66 5.37 8.45 13.16
C GLY A 66 5.17 9.94 12.87
N ILE A 67 4.18 10.27 12.03
CA ILE A 67 3.81 11.66 11.75
C ILE A 67 3.37 12.37 13.03
N ILE A 68 2.51 11.73 13.83
CA ILE A 68 1.95 12.35 15.04
C ILE A 68 3.01 12.51 16.14
N SER A 69 3.74 11.43 16.45
CA SER A 69 4.63 11.35 17.61
C SER A 69 6.01 11.92 17.36
N ARG A 70 6.58 11.72 16.16
CA ARG A 70 7.94 12.18 15.80
C ARG A 70 7.98 13.35 14.83
N LYS A 71 6.81 13.83 14.37
CA LYS A 71 6.70 14.87 13.35
C LYS A 71 7.36 14.45 12.02
N ASP A 72 7.29 13.16 11.70
CA ASP A 72 7.73 12.64 10.41
C ASP A 72 6.92 13.34 9.27
N THR A 73 7.58 13.61 8.13
CA THR A 73 6.94 14.27 7.00
C THR A 73 5.83 13.40 6.38
N SER A 74 4.66 13.98 6.12
CA SER A 74 3.62 13.34 5.33
C SER A 74 4.03 13.27 3.86
N HIS A 75 3.79 12.13 3.22
CA HIS A 75 4.19 11.87 1.85
C HIS A 75 2.98 11.57 0.96
N LEU A 76 3.14 11.82 -0.34
CA LEU A 76 2.13 11.44 -1.32
C LEU A 76 2.11 9.92 -1.45
N LEU A 77 0.92 9.33 -1.31
CA LEU A 77 0.71 7.89 -1.45
C LEU A 77 0.19 7.57 -2.85
N GLN A 78 0.70 6.49 -3.43
CA GLN A 78 0.32 5.98 -4.74
C GLN A 78 -0.06 4.51 -4.64
N LEU A 79 -1.17 4.17 -5.29
CA LEU A 79 -1.60 2.80 -5.51
C LEU A 79 -1.13 2.32 -6.88
N SER A 80 -0.61 1.10 -6.92
CA SER A 80 -0.17 0.43 -8.15
C SER A 80 -0.49 -1.06 -8.10
N ALA A 81 -0.58 -1.71 -9.27
CA ALA A 81 -0.67 -3.17 -9.37
C ALA A 81 0.67 -3.68 -9.90
N PRO A 82 1.65 -4.00 -9.02
CA PRO A 82 2.98 -4.40 -9.47
C PRO A 82 2.93 -5.79 -10.11
N GLY A 83 3.74 -6.03 -11.13
CA GLY A 83 3.92 -7.38 -11.70
C GLY A 83 5.38 -7.69 -12.02
N ASN A 84 6.08 -6.73 -12.62
CA ASN A 84 7.52 -6.77 -12.82
C ASN A 84 8.07 -5.37 -12.48
N ASP A 85 8.10 -5.06 -11.19
CA ASP A 85 8.28 -3.69 -10.68
C ASP A 85 9.34 -3.65 -9.58
N SER A 86 9.76 -2.45 -9.19
CA SER A 86 10.73 -2.26 -8.11
C SER A 86 10.31 -1.16 -7.15
N ILE A 87 10.78 -1.27 -5.92
CA ILE A 87 10.49 -0.31 -4.85
C ILE A 87 11.75 -0.06 -4.03
N TYR A 88 11.99 1.20 -3.69
CA TYR A 88 13.03 1.56 -2.74
C TYR A 88 12.54 1.33 -1.32
N TYR A 89 13.18 0.40 -0.64
CA TYR A 89 12.94 0.08 0.75
C TYR A 89 13.83 0.90 1.67
N THR A 90 13.21 1.55 2.65
CA THR A 90 13.88 2.22 3.77
C THR A 90 13.48 1.50 5.05
N ASN A 91 14.47 1.19 5.89
CA ASN A 91 14.23 0.50 7.14
C ASN A 91 13.32 1.29 8.10
N PRO A 92 12.53 0.59 8.95
CA PRO A 92 11.77 1.22 10.02
C PRO A 92 12.67 2.01 10.98
N TYR A 93 12.14 3.09 11.55
CA TYR A 93 12.78 3.84 12.63
C TYR A 93 13.11 2.91 13.82
N PRO A 94 14.25 3.07 14.52
CA PRO A 94 15.24 4.17 14.46
C PRO A 94 16.37 3.99 13.43
N ASN A 95 16.29 2.99 12.56
CA ASN A 95 17.38 2.70 11.63
C ASN A 95 17.66 3.87 10.67
N PRO A 96 18.92 3.99 10.20
CA PRO A 96 19.31 5.03 9.26
C PRO A 96 18.47 4.96 7.98
N ASN A 97 18.30 6.12 7.32
CA ASN A 97 17.51 6.27 6.10
C ASN A 97 18.24 5.73 4.85
N THR A 98 18.89 4.57 4.97
CA THR A 98 19.51 3.89 3.84
C THR A 98 18.42 3.27 2.97
N GLN A 99 18.55 3.47 1.65
CA GLN A 99 17.60 2.97 0.66
C GLN A 99 18.21 1.77 -0.06
N LEU A 100 17.47 0.67 -0.10
CA LEU A 100 17.80 -0.53 -0.87
C LEU A 100 16.72 -0.76 -1.92
N LEU A 101 17.11 -1.18 -3.12
CA LEU A 101 16.15 -1.48 -4.18
C LEU A 101 15.67 -2.93 -4.04
N TYR A 102 14.37 -3.13 -3.88
CA TYR A 102 13.74 -4.44 -3.85
C TYR A 102 12.91 -4.67 -5.10
N TYR A 103 12.96 -5.91 -5.59
CA TYR A 103 12.19 -6.33 -6.76
C TYR A 103 10.88 -6.99 -6.35
N LEU A 104 9.79 -6.56 -6.98
CA LEU A 104 8.46 -7.15 -6.83
C LEU A 104 8.21 -8.08 -8.01
N ASN A 105 8.51 -9.36 -7.79
CA ASN A 105 8.28 -10.41 -8.77
C ASN A 105 6.79 -10.78 -8.86
N PRO A 106 6.36 -11.49 -9.92
CA PRO A 106 4.98 -11.95 -10.07
C PRO A 106 4.50 -12.87 -8.93
N THR A 107 5.40 -13.57 -8.23
CA THR A 107 5.03 -14.42 -7.09
C THR A 107 4.40 -13.60 -5.97
N ILE A 108 4.93 -12.41 -5.69
CA ILE A 108 4.38 -11.47 -4.70
C ILE A 108 3.32 -10.55 -5.33
N GLY A 109 3.59 -10.03 -6.53
CA GLY A 109 2.78 -9.03 -7.21
C GLY A 109 1.60 -9.60 -7.99
N ASN A 110 1.54 -9.30 -9.28
CA ASN A 110 0.51 -9.75 -10.21
C ASN A 110 1.16 -10.30 -11.47
N ASP A 111 0.42 -11.13 -12.20
CA ASP A 111 0.89 -11.56 -13.51
C ASP A 111 0.91 -10.38 -14.48
N PRO A 112 1.91 -10.30 -15.37
CA PRO A 112 1.96 -9.26 -16.39
C PRO A 112 0.65 -9.18 -17.18
N ALA A 113 0.22 -7.97 -17.50
CA ALA A 113 -1.03 -7.69 -18.22
C ALA A 113 -2.34 -8.15 -17.51
N ASN A 114 -2.29 -8.56 -16.24
CA ASN A 114 -3.47 -8.95 -15.48
C ASN A 114 -3.95 -7.83 -14.54
N GLY A 115 -5.23 -7.47 -14.67
CA GLY A 115 -5.91 -6.52 -13.78
C GLY A 115 -5.51 -5.06 -13.99
N ARG A 116 -6.44 -4.26 -14.53
CA ARG A 116 -6.34 -2.80 -14.53
C ARG A 116 -7.12 -2.24 -13.35
N VAL A 117 -6.59 -1.18 -12.73
CA VAL A 117 -7.26 -0.49 -11.62
C VAL A 117 -7.63 0.91 -12.08
N ARG A 118 -8.90 1.26 -11.90
CA ARG A 118 -9.36 2.64 -12.01
C ARG A 118 -9.75 3.11 -10.62
N LEU A 119 -9.11 4.19 -10.16
CA LEU A 119 -9.41 4.79 -8.87
C LEU A 119 -10.60 5.73 -9.02
N GLY A 120 -11.65 5.48 -8.23
CA GLY A 120 -12.83 6.34 -8.18
C GLY A 120 -12.67 7.59 -7.31
N GLY A 121 -11.61 7.67 -6.51
CA GLY A 121 -11.40 8.77 -5.56
C GLY A 121 -12.30 8.69 -4.32
N GLY A 122 -12.26 9.75 -3.49
CA GLY A 122 -13.13 9.90 -2.32
C GLY A 122 -14.57 10.34 -2.68
N THR A 123 -14.75 10.94 -3.85
CA THR A 123 -16.03 11.51 -4.33
C THR A 123 -16.88 10.52 -5.14
N HIS A 124 -16.38 9.31 -5.40
CA HIS A 124 -17.15 8.30 -6.13
C HIS A 124 -18.49 8.02 -5.43
N SER A 125 -19.61 8.01 -6.15
CA SER A 125 -20.93 7.84 -5.53
C SER A 125 -21.09 6.49 -4.82
N ARG A 126 -20.58 5.42 -5.45
CA ARG A 126 -20.74 4.02 -4.99
C ARG A 126 -19.51 3.41 -4.30
N PHE A 127 -18.34 3.48 -4.93
CA PHE A 127 -17.10 2.84 -4.45
C PHE A 127 -16.07 3.89 -3.98
N ARG A 128 -16.32 4.49 -2.81
CA ARG A 128 -15.43 5.50 -2.22
C ARG A 128 -14.19 4.86 -1.62
N MET A 129 -13.04 5.50 -1.81
CA MET A 129 -11.89 5.26 -0.94
C MET A 129 -12.20 5.75 0.46
N ARG A 130 -11.86 4.95 1.47
CA ARG A 130 -12.14 5.26 2.88
C ARG A 130 -10.87 5.09 3.69
N MET A 131 -10.57 6.08 4.52
CA MET A 131 -9.57 5.96 5.59
C MET A 131 -10.33 5.80 6.91
N ARG A 132 -9.99 4.77 7.68
CA ARG A 132 -10.52 4.58 9.04
C ARG A 132 -9.40 4.89 10.02
N ILE A 133 -9.60 5.89 10.86
CA ILE A 133 -8.68 6.22 11.96
C ILE A 133 -9.37 5.83 13.26
N ILE A 134 -8.72 4.94 14.01
CA ILE A 134 -9.11 4.61 15.38
C ILE A 134 -7.98 5.14 16.25
N PHE A 135 -8.28 6.05 17.17
CA PHE A 135 -7.32 6.63 18.08
C PHE A 135 -7.88 6.64 19.49
N SER A 136 -6.98 6.64 20.47
CA SER A 136 -7.30 6.86 21.87
C SER A 136 -6.61 8.15 22.30
N ARG A 137 -7.26 8.90 23.19
CA ARG A 137 -6.66 10.03 23.89
C ARG A 137 -6.41 9.58 25.32
N ILE A 138 -5.14 9.59 25.71
CA ILE A 138 -4.71 9.40 27.10
C ILE A 138 -4.75 10.76 27.78
#